data_AF-A0A2B7GSC1-F1
#
_entry.id   AF-A0A2B7GSC1-F1
#
_cell.length_a   1.000
_cell.length_b   1.000
_cell.length_c   1.000
_cell.angle_alpha   90.00
_cell.angle_beta   90.00
_cell.angle_gamma   90.00
#
_symmetry.space_group_name_H-M   'P 1'
#
loop_
_entity.id
_entity.type
_entity.pdbx_description
1 polymer ?
#
loop_
_entity_poly.entity_id
_entity_poly.type
_entity_poly.pdbx_seq_one_letter_code
_entity_poly.pdbx_strand_id
1 'polypeptide(L)'
;MTARDWHADRDAVFERDAYTCRHCDAVGGDDESTTLRPYPIGDVPLEGEVHESALVTVCEDCFGTLESAPSTDGVESAELFELVRETTGLQGATISDVAAFASLATSLPATLESALDEETDTGIDDAVSEYCRTRRDVLLALAIVDARLDRLAALEPTVGPEVRSSLEAFAETARDLQSKLREVVALGETVAAGLERCQGCFDGVRADGVRASADVTCATCGLTVRETDDWRDEDGTLAFDRLFATINETLQGASETTETLTDRTMALAEQLTAQ
;
A
#
# COMPACT_ATOMS: atom_id res chain seq x y z
N MET A 1 -11.92 -10.13 -19.90
CA MET A 1 -10.93 -9.13 -19.47
C MET A 1 -10.57 -8.28 -20.67
N THR A 2 -11.08 -7.06 -20.73
CA THR A 2 -10.57 -6.02 -21.62
C THR A 2 -9.27 -5.52 -20.99
N ALA A 3 -8.17 -5.51 -21.74
CA ALA A 3 -6.91 -4.98 -21.27
C ALA A 3 -7.10 -3.51 -20.87
N ARG A 4 -6.64 -3.15 -19.67
CA ARG A 4 -6.58 -1.75 -19.22
C ARG A 4 -5.51 -1.06 -20.06
N ASP A 5 -5.91 -0.13 -20.93
CA ASP A 5 -5.00 0.58 -21.84
C ASP A 5 -4.46 1.83 -21.13
N TRP A 6 -3.36 1.67 -20.39
CA TRP A 6 -2.57 2.79 -19.87
C TRP A 6 -1.43 3.13 -20.83
N HIS A 7 -1.26 4.42 -21.08
CA HIS A 7 -0.07 4.95 -21.72
C HIS A 7 0.78 5.62 -20.64
N ALA A 8 1.94 5.04 -20.35
CA ALA A 8 2.93 5.57 -19.42
C ALA A 8 4.32 5.42 -20.03
N ASP A 9 5.26 6.25 -19.59
CA ASP A 9 6.68 6.05 -19.90
C ASP A 9 7.20 4.83 -19.12
N ARG A 10 7.04 3.65 -19.75
CA ARG A 10 7.40 2.36 -19.15
C ARG A 10 8.89 2.28 -18.84
N ASP A 11 9.71 2.90 -19.69
CA ASP A 11 11.16 2.87 -19.53
C ASP A 11 11.55 3.68 -18.30
N ALA A 12 10.93 4.84 -18.07
CA ALA A 12 11.15 5.63 -16.86
C ALA A 12 10.78 4.88 -15.57
N VAL A 13 9.68 4.11 -15.57
CA VAL A 13 9.29 3.27 -14.41
C VAL A 13 10.31 2.17 -14.15
N PHE A 14 10.77 1.47 -15.19
CA PHE A 14 11.75 0.40 -15.04
C PHE A 14 13.14 0.91 -14.64
N GLU A 15 13.61 2.01 -15.24
CA GLU A 15 14.88 2.65 -14.87
C GLU A 15 14.88 3.10 -13.41
N ARG A 16 13.79 3.75 -12.98
CA ARG A 16 13.61 4.19 -11.59
C ARG A 16 13.65 3.03 -10.60
N ASP A 17 13.03 1.90 -10.95
CA ASP A 17 12.99 0.70 -10.11
C ASP A 17 14.20 -0.22 -10.35
N ALA A 18 15.21 0.24 -11.08
CA ALA A 18 16.43 -0.49 -11.42
C ALA A 18 16.16 -1.88 -12.00
N TYR A 19 15.14 -2.00 -12.86
CA TYR A 19 14.72 -3.26 -13.49
C TYR A 19 14.52 -4.40 -12.48
N THR A 20 13.97 -4.08 -11.30
CA THR A 20 13.77 -5.03 -10.21
C THR A 20 12.30 -5.04 -9.78
N CYS A 21 11.73 -6.23 -9.58
CA CYS A 21 10.40 -6.39 -9.03
C CYS A 21 10.34 -5.79 -7.62
N ARG A 22 9.47 -4.80 -7.42
CA ARG A 22 9.30 -4.11 -6.13
C ARG A 22 8.64 -4.96 -5.04
N HIS A 23 8.13 -6.15 -5.36
CA HIS A 23 7.56 -7.07 -4.37
C HIS A 23 8.52 -8.17 -3.92
N CYS A 24 9.24 -8.81 -4.85
CA CYS A 24 10.02 -10.01 -4.58
C CYS A 24 11.50 -9.92 -4.98
N ASP A 25 11.97 -8.73 -5.36
CA ASP A 25 13.35 -8.44 -5.78
C ASP A 25 13.85 -9.24 -7.00
N ALA A 26 12.95 -9.88 -7.74
CA ALA A 26 13.31 -10.55 -8.99
C ALA A 26 13.82 -9.53 -10.02
N VAL A 27 15.05 -9.72 -10.49
CA VAL A 27 15.70 -8.85 -11.46
C VAL A 27 15.29 -9.25 -12.88
N GLY A 28 14.95 -8.28 -13.70
CA GLY A 28 14.73 -8.43 -15.14
C GLY A 28 15.73 -7.60 -15.96
N GLY A 29 15.60 -7.65 -17.28
CA GLY A 29 16.49 -6.98 -18.23
C GLY A 29 16.80 -7.84 -19.44
N ASP A 30 17.56 -7.30 -20.39
CA ASP A 30 17.85 -7.97 -21.68
C ASP A 30 18.56 -9.33 -21.53
N ASP A 31 19.33 -9.51 -20.46
CA ASP A 31 20.10 -10.73 -20.16
C ASP A 31 19.42 -11.64 -19.10
N GLU A 32 18.27 -11.23 -18.55
CA GLU A 32 17.59 -11.92 -17.45
C GLU A 32 16.29 -12.60 -17.92
N SER A 33 15.94 -13.74 -17.32
CA SER A 33 14.75 -14.51 -17.74
C SER A 33 13.41 -13.94 -17.23
N THR A 34 13.46 -13.00 -16.28
CA THR A 34 12.27 -12.46 -15.63
C THR A 34 11.62 -11.38 -16.48
N THR A 35 10.38 -11.60 -16.90
CA THR A 35 9.59 -10.56 -17.58
C THR A 35 9.03 -9.56 -16.55
N LEU A 36 9.27 -8.28 -16.77
CA LEU A 36 8.79 -7.18 -15.92
C LEU A 36 7.60 -6.43 -16.53
N ARG A 37 6.74 -5.91 -15.66
CA ARG A 37 5.51 -5.21 -16.01
C ARG A 37 5.31 -4.00 -15.09
N PRO A 38 4.85 -2.85 -15.59
CA PRO A 38 4.34 -1.80 -14.73
C PRO A 38 2.98 -2.21 -14.16
N TYR A 39 2.74 -1.89 -12.89
CA TYR A 39 1.50 -2.11 -12.17
C TYR A 39 1.06 -0.81 -11.48
N PRO A 40 -0.22 -0.39 -11.58
CA PRO A 40 -0.71 0.80 -10.91
C PRO A 40 -0.90 0.58 -9.41
N ILE A 41 -0.71 1.63 -8.63
CA ILE A 41 -0.84 1.57 -7.17
C ILE A 41 -1.71 2.70 -6.64
N GLY A 42 -2.62 2.36 -5.73
CA GLY A 42 -3.62 3.27 -5.18
C GLY A 42 -4.74 3.59 -6.18
N ASP A 43 -5.42 4.70 -5.94
CA ASP A 43 -6.61 5.12 -6.70
C ASP A 43 -6.26 5.78 -8.03
N VAL A 44 -5.62 5.01 -8.93
CA VAL A 44 -5.23 5.46 -10.27
C VAL A 44 -6.39 5.31 -11.24
N PRO A 45 -6.65 6.27 -12.16
CA PRO A 45 -7.64 6.11 -13.21
C PRO A 45 -7.42 4.82 -14.02
N LEU A 46 -8.51 4.09 -14.28
CA LEU A 46 -8.48 2.79 -14.98
C LEU A 46 -8.25 2.91 -16.49
N GLU A 47 -8.23 4.14 -17.03
CA GLU A 47 -8.03 4.46 -18.44
C GLU A 47 -7.26 5.78 -18.56
N GLY A 48 -6.44 5.92 -19.61
CA GLY A 48 -5.77 7.17 -19.96
C GLY A 48 -4.27 7.20 -19.63
N GLU A 49 -3.73 8.42 -19.56
CA GLU A 49 -2.32 8.66 -19.26
C GLU A 49 -2.08 8.55 -17.75
N VAL A 50 -1.17 7.65 -17.36
CA VAL A 50 -0.82 7.40 -15.95
C VAL A 50 0.61 7.87 -15.72
N HIS A 51 0.77 8.78 -14.78
CA HIS A 51 2.08 9.27 -14.37
C HIS A 51 2.90 8.17 -13.67
N GLU A 52 4.21 8.13 -13.92
CA GLU A 52 5.11 7.10 -13.37
C GLU A 52 5.05 6.98 -11.84
N SER A 53 4.76 8.06 -11.12
CA SER A 53 4.63 8.07 -9.65
C SER A 53 3.48 7.18 -9.13
N ALA A 54 2.54 6.85 -10.00
CA ALA A 54 1.41 5.97 -9.71
C ALA A 54 1.63 4.53 -10.19
N LEU A 55 2.83 4.21 -10.68
CA LEU A 55 3.20 2.88 -11.19
C LEU A 55 4.40 2.32 -10.44
N VAL A 56 4.48 0.99 -10.36
CA VAL A 56 5.62 0.22 -9.85
C VAL A 56 5.97 -0.94 -10.78
N THR A 57 7.22 -1.35 -10.76
CA THR A 57 7.71 -2.51 -11.49
C THR A 57 7.44 -3.79 -10.72
N VAL A 58 6.78 -4.76 -11.36
CA VAL A 58 6.54 -6.10 -10.81
C VAL A 58 6.94 -7.17 -11.84
N CYS A 59 7.38 -8.35 -11.37
CA CYS A 59 7.58 -9.49 -12.25
C CYS A 59 6.25 -10.09 -12.71
N GLU A 60 6.28 -10.90 -13.77
CA GLU A 60 5.10 -11.54 -14.33
C GLU A 60 4.31 -12.37 -13.31
N ASP A 61 4.97 -13.07 -12.39
CA ASP A 61 4.30 -13.86 -11.34
C ASP A 61 3.55 -12.97 -10.33
N CYS A 62 4.16 -11.84 -9.92
CA CYS A 62 3.54 -10.87 -9.03
C CYS A 62 2.38 -10.15 -9.74
N PHE A 63 2.57 -9.77 -11.00
CA PHE A 63 1.53 -9.19 -11.84
C PHE A 63 0.35 -10.16 -11.99
N GLY A 64 0.63 -11.44 -12.24
CA GLY A 64 -0.37 -12.50 -12.32
C GLY A 64 -1.15 -12.63 -11.02
N THR A 65 -0.49 -12.55 -9.87
CA THR A 65 -1.16 -12.57 -8.56
C THR A 65 -2.11 -11.38 -8.40
N LEU A 66 -1.70 -10.18 -8.82
CA LEU A 66 -2.46 -8.93 -8.64
C LEU A 66 -3.65 -8.77 -9.62
N GLU A 67 -3.53 -9.25 -10.86
CA GLU A 67 -4.54 -9.04 -11.90
C GLU A 67 -5.45 -10.25 -12.14
N SER A 68 -5.00 -11.46 -11.82
CA SER A 68 -5.79 -12.66 -12.12
C SER A 68 -6.98 -12.77 -11.19
N ALA A 69 -8.15 -13.05 -11.75
CA ALA A 69 -9.28 -13.49 -10.93
C ALA A 69 -8.87 -14.73 -10.13
N PRO A 70 -9.17 -14.79 -8.82
CA PRO A 70 -8.77 -15.92 -8.00
C PRO A 70 -9.41 -17.20 -8.52
N SER A 71 -8.64 -18.29 -8.57
CA SER A 71 -9.19 -19.59 -8.92
C SER A 71 -10.22 -20.02 -7.87
N THR A 72 -11.35 -20.54 -8.35
CA THR A 72 -12.39 -21.17 -7.52
C THR A 72 -12.22 -22.68 -7.44
N ASP A 73 -11.16 -23.23 -8.04
CA ASP A 73 -10.85 -24.65 -7.95
C ASP A 73 -10.45 -24.97 -6.51
N GLY A 74 -11.08 -25.99 -5.93
CA GLY A 74 -10.76 -26.41 -4.57
C GLY A 74 -9.30 -26.83 -4.45
N VAL A 75 -8.70 -26.52 -3.31
CA VAL A 75 -7.32 -26.90 -2.96
C VAL A 75 -7.31 -27.92 -1.84
N GLU A 76 -6.22 -28.67 -1.74
CA GLU A 76 -6.00 -29.61 -0.64
C GLU A 76 -5.75 -28.84 0.67
N SER A 77 -6.05 -29.46 1.83
CA SER A 77 -5.88 -28.83 3.15
C SER A 77 -4.47 -28.32 3.41
N ALA A 78 -3.44 -28.99 2.88
CA ALA A 78 -2.05 -28.57 3.01
C ALA A 78 -1.76 -27.27 2.24
N GLU A 79 -2.30 -27.12 1.03
CA GLU A 79 -2.16 -25.90 0.22
C GLU A 79 -2.94 -24.75 0.85
N LEU A 80 -4.15 -25.00 1.38
CA LEU A 80 -4.90 -23.99 2.11
C LEU A 80 -4.16 -23.50 3.36
N PHE A 81 -3.55 -24.42 4.11
CA PHE A 81 -2.74 -24.07 5.28
C PHE A 81 -1.53 -23.22 4.90
N GLU A 82 -0.83 -23.58 3.83
CA GLU A 82 0.30 -22.80 3.31
C GLU A 82 -0.16 -21.39 2.89
N LEU A 83 -1.27 -21.27 2.17
CA LEU A 83 -1.82 -19.98 1.75
C LEU A 83 -2.17 -19.07 2.94
N VAL A 84 -2.80 -19.60 3.98
CA VAL A 84 -3.14 -18.84 5.21
C VAL A 84 -1.88 -18.43 5.96
N ARG A 85 -0.91 -19.34 6.09
CA ARG A 85 0.37 -19.06 6.74
C ARG A 85 1.16 -17.97 6.00
N GLU A 86 1.26 -18.08 4.67
CA GLU A 86 1.90 -17.07 3.82
C GLU A 86 1.20 -15.72 3.94
N THR A 87 -0.14 -15.71 3.90
CA THR A 87 -0.93 -14.47 4.04
C THR A 87 -0.69 -13.82 5.40
N THR A 88 -0.59 -14.60 6.47
CA THR A 88 -0.28 -14.10 7.82
C THR A 88 1.13 -13.53 7.91
N GLY A 89 2.10 -14.22 7.33
CA GLY A 89 3.49 -13.74 7.26
C GLY A 89 3.61 -12.45 6.46
N LEU A 90 2.89 -12.35 5.34
CA LEU A 90 2.86 -11.16 4.50
C LEU A 90 2.22 -9.98 5.22
N GLN A 91 1.09 -10.19 5.92
CA GLN A 91 0.48 -9.15 6.77
C GLN A 91 1.46 -8.61 7.82
N GLY A 92 2.23 -9.50 8.46
CA GLY A 92 3.30 -9.13 9.39
C GLY A 92 4.37 -8.22 8.77
N ALA A 93 4.81 -8.55 7.55
CA ALA A 93 5.75 -7.71 6.80
C ALA A 93 5.11 -6.36 6.42
N THR A 94 3.88 -6.36 5.90
CA THR A 94 3.16 -5.14 5.50
C THR A 94 2.94 -4.19 6.69
N ILE A 95 2.69 -4.69 7.90
CA ILE A 95 2.62 -3.83 9.10
C ILE A 95 3.94 -3.10 9.32
N SER A 96 5.06 -3.79 9.14
CA SER A 96 6.40 -3.20 9.30
C SER A 96 6.65 -2.12 8.24
N ASP A 97 6.25 -2.36 7.00
CA ASP A 97 6.35 -1.38 5.90
C ASP A 97 5.47 -0.16 6.16
N VAL A 98 4.24 -0.36 6.63
CA VAL A 98 3.31 0.71 7.00
C VAL A 98 3.83 1.52 8.20
N ALA A 99 4.41 0.86 9.19
CA ALA A 99 5.03 1.54 10.33
C ALA A 99 6.26 2.37 9.91
N ALA A 100 7.09 1.84 9.00
CA ALA A 100 8.20 2.58 8.42
C ALA A 100 7.73 3.81 7.62
N PHE A 101 6.68 3.64 6.80
CA PHE A 101 6.05 4.75 6.08
C PHE A 101 5.48 5.81 7.03
N ALA A 102 4.77 5.39 8.08
CA ALA A 102 4.22 6.30 9.08
C ALA A 102 5.32 7.08 9.81
N SER A 103 6.41 6.41 10.21
CA SER A 103 7.57 7.07 10.82
C SER A 103 8.18 8.10 9.88
N LEU A 104 8.35 7.75 8.60
CA LEU A 104 8.88 8.64 7.58
C LEU A 104 7.97 9.85 7.34
N ALA A 105 6.67 9.61 7.18
CA ALA A 105 5.68 10.66 6.96
C ALA A 105 5.64 11.65 8.14
N THR A 106 5.63 11.15 9.38
CA THR A 106 5.58 12.00 10.58
C THR A 106 6.87 12.77 10.84
N SER A 107 8.02 12.27 10.40
CA SER A 107 9.30 13.02 10.48
C SER A 107 9.49 14.02 9.34
N LEU A 108 8.79 13.82 8.21
CA LEU A 108 9.01 14.56 6.97
C LEU A 108 8.95 16.09 7.13
N PRO A 109 8.00 16.70 7.88
CA PRO A 109 7.98 18.14 8.07
C PRO A 109 9.27 18.70 8.68
N ALA A 110 9.77 18.06 9.74
CA ALA A 110 11.00 18.49 10.43
C ALA A 110 12.25 18.23 9.58
N THR A 111 12.28 17.14 8.82
CA THR A 111 13.38 16.84 7.88
C THR A 111 13.47 17.90 6.80
N LEU A 112 12.34 18.30 6.21
CA LEU A 112 12.29 19.34 5.18
C LEU A 112 12.68 20.72 5.73
N GLU A 113 12.21 21.08 6.94
CA GLU A 113 12.62 22.32 7.61
C GLU A 113 14.12 22.36 7.85
N SER A 114 14.71 21.27 8.35
CA SER A 114 16.15 21.18 8.60
C SER A 114 16.97 21.29 7.31
N ALA A 115 16.54 20.63 6.23
CA ALA A 115 17.23 20.68 4.94
C ALA A 115 17.19 22.08 4.30
N LEU A 116 16.10 22.82 4.50
CA LEU A 116 15.96 24.22 4.10
C LEU A 116 16.90 25.13 4.88
N ASP A 117 17.01 24.95 6.20
CA ASP A 117 17.92 25.72 7.07
C ASP A 117 19.40 25.49 6.70
N GLU A 118 19.74 24.30 6.22
CA GLU A 118 21.08 23.96 5.75
C GLU A 118 21.35 24.41 4.30
N GLU A 119 20.35 24.98 3.61
CA GLU A 119 20.39 25.36 2.18
C GLU A 119 20.85 24.20 1.27
N THR A 120 20.44 22.96 1.58
CA THR A 120 20.83 21.77 0.81
C THR A 120 19.68 21.20 -0.02
N ASP A 121 19.63 21.57 -1.31
CA ASP A 121 18.64 21.03 -2.26
C ASP A 121 18.69 19.49 -2.32
N THR A 122 19.88 18.89 -2.19
CA THR A 122 20.06 17.42 -2.16
C THR A 122 19.35 16.75 -0.98
N GLY A 123 19.34 17.38 0.20
CA GLY A 123 18.66 16.82 1.38
C GLY A 123 17.15 16.79 1.21
N ILE A 124 16.59 17.80 0.54
CA ILE A 124 15.17 17.83 0.19
C ILE A 124 14.85 16.73 -0.83
N ASP A 125 15.61 16.66 -1.92
CA ASP A 125 15.38 15.67 -2.99
C ASP A 125 15.48 14.23 -2.49
N ASP A 126 16.42 13.94 -1.59
CA ASP A 126 16.57 12.63 -0.97
C ASP A 126 15.36 12.26 -0.10
N ALA A 127 14.91 13.18 0.76
CA ALA A 127 13.75 12.98 1.63
C ALA A 127 12.45 12.77 0.83
N VAL A 128 12.28 13.55 -0.24
CA VAL A 128 11.13 13.43 -1.16
C VAL A 128 11.17 12.12 -1.92
N SER A 129 12.33 11.73 -2.45
CA SER A 129 12.51 10.47 -3.17
C SER A 129 12.26 9.27 -2.27
N GLU A 130 12.74 9.32 -1.03
CA GLU A 130 12.49 8.30 -0.02
C GLU A 130 11.01 8.19 0.33
N TYR A 131 10.34 9.32 0.58
CA TYR A 131 8.89 9.35 0.85
C TYR A 131 8.09 8.72 -0.29
N CYS A 132 8.31 9.19 -1.52
CA CYS A 132 7.61 8.70 -2.70
C CYS A 132 7.86 7.19 -2.92
N ARG A 133 9.11 6.74 -2.81
CA ARG A 133 9.44 5.31 -2.93
C ARG A 133 8.73 4.47 -1.88
N THR A 134 8.87 4.82 -0.59
CA THR A 134 8.28 4.06 0.51
C THR A 134 6.75 4.01 0.41
N ARG A 135 6.11 5.11 -0.02
CA ARG A 135 4.68 5.15 -0.32
C ARG A 135 4.29 4.14 -1.39
N ARG A 136 5.06 4.05 -2.48
CA ARG A 136 4.76 3.12 -3.57
C ARG A 136 4.90 1.67 -3.11
N ASP A 137 5.95 1.37 -2.37
CA ASP A 137 6.23 0.03 -1.86
C ASP A 137 5.12 -0.42 -0.88
N VAL A 138 4.65 0.44 0.03
CA VAL A 138 3.58 0.09 0.96
C VAL A 138 2.23 -0.12 0.26
N LEU A 139 1.90 0.69 -0.75
CA LEU A 139 0.67 0.50 -1.53
C LEU A 139 0.69 -0.81 -2.33
N LEU A 140 1.86 -1.19 -2.87
CA LEU A 140 2.04 -2.49 -3.52
C LEU A 140 1.88 -3.64 -2.51
N ALA A 141 2.49 -3.53 -1.33
CA ALA A 141 2.38 -4.56 -0.29
C ALA A 141 0.91 -4.79 0.12
N LEU A 142 0.14 -3.71 0.33
CA LEU A 142 -1.30 -3.79 0.61
C LEU A 142 -2.08 -4.47 -0.54
N ALA A 143 -1.79 -4.11 -1.79
CA ALA A 143 -2.44 -4.71 -2.96
C ALA A 143 -2.17 -6.22 -3.09
N ILE A 144 -0.94 -6.67 -2.78
CA ILE A 144 -0.62 -8.11 -2.79
C ILE A 144 -1.41 -8.84 -1.72
N VAL A 145 -1.54 -8.26 -0.52
CA VAL A 145 -2.34 -8.86 0.54
C VAL A 145 -3.81 -8.96 0.14
N ASP A 146 -4.38 -7.94 -0.50
CA ASP A 146 -5.76 -8.01 -1.02
C ASP A 146 -5.94 -9.16 -2.00
N ALA A 147 -5.05 -9.30 -2.97
CA ALA A 147 -5.11 -10.39 -3.94
C ALA A 147 -5.08 -11.77 -3.26
N ARG A 148 -4.32 -11.92 -2.17
CA ARG A 148 -4.28 -13.15 -1.36
C ARG A 148 -5.56 -13.37 -0.57
N LEU A 149 -6.15 -12.32 -0.01
CA LEU A 149 -7.43 -12.40 0.70
C LEU A 149 -8.60 -12.71 -0.24
N ASP A 150 -8.59 -12.16 -1.46
CA ASP A 150 -9.55 -12.49 -2.50
C ASP A 150 -9.42 -13.95 -2.95
N ARG A 151 -8.19 -14.47 -3.04
CA ARG A 151 -7.95 -15.91 -3.27
C ARG A 151 -8.53 -16.77 -2.15
N LEU A 152 -8.31 -16.41 -0.89
CA LEU A 152 -8.89 -17.15 0.25
C LEU A 152 -10.42 -17.11 0.25
N ALA A 153 -11.01 -15.97 -0.09
CA ALA A 153 -12.46 -15.81 -0.21
C ALA A 153 -13.05 -16.70 -1.31
N ALA A 154 -12.35 -16.84 -2.44
CA ALA A 154 -12.79 -17.70 -3.53
C ALA A 154 -12.77 -19.20 -3.17
N LEU A 155 -11.92 -19.61 -2.22
CA LEU A 155 -11.78 -20.99 -1.74
C LEU A 155 -12.74 -21.32 -0.57
N GLU A 156 -13.23 -20.32 0.15
CA GLU A 156 -14.21 -20.49 1.24
C GLU A 156 -15.43 -21.38 0.90
N PRO A 157 -16.08 -21.27 -0.28
CA PRO A 157 -17.19 -22.15 -0.61
C PRO A 157 -16.77 -23.62 -0.83
N THR A 158 -15.51 -23.88 -1.17
CA THR A 158 -15.01 -25.21 -1.56
C THR A 158 -14.63 -26.08 -0.36
N VAL A 159 -14.45 -25.50 0.82
CA VAL A 159 -14.05 -26.22 2.04
C VAL A 159 -15.25 -26.71 2.87
N GLY A 160 -15.00 -27.69 3.74
CA GLY A 160 -16.02 -28.22 4.66
C GLY A 160 -16.50 -27.19 5.69
N PRO A 161 -17.71 -27.34 6.28
CA PRO A 161 -18.33 -26.32 7.13
C PRO A 161 -17.50 -25.90 8.35
N GLU A 162 -16.76 -26.82 8.97
CA GLU A 162 -15.92 -26.53 10.14
C GLU A 162 -14.74 -25.62 9.75
N VAL A 163 -13.99 -26.00 8.71
CA VAL A 163 -12.90 -25.19 8.14
C VAL A 163 -13.42 -23.85 7.63
N ARG A 164 -14.61 -23.83 7.01
CA ARG A 164 -15.22 -22.61 6.46
C ARG A 164 -15.36 -21.54 7.52
N SER A 165 -15.93 -21.87 8.68
CA SER A 165 -16.15 -20.90 9.76
C SER A 165 -14.85 -20.29 10.29
N SER A 166 -13.78 -21.08 10.36
CA SER A 166 -12.46 -20.61 10.82
C SER A 166 -11.75 -19.80 9.75
N LEU A 167 -11.90 -20.18 8.48
CA LEU A 167 -11.36 -19.44 7.34
C LEU A 167 -12.05 -18.08 7.18
N GLU A 168 -13.38 -18.03 7.33
CA GLU A 168 -14.18 -16.79 7.34
C GLU A 168 -13.68 -15.86 8.45
N ALA A 169 -13.58 -16.35 9.69
CA ALA A 169 -13.09 -15.56 10.83
C ALA A 169 -11.64 -15.07 10.64
N PHE A 170 -10.76 -15.89 10.04
CA PHE A 170 -9.41 -15.47 9.65
C PHE A 170 -9.46 -14.35 8.62
N ALA A 171 -10.23 -14.52 7.54
CA ALA A 171 -10.31 -13.56 6.45
C ALA A 171 -10.94 -12.22 6.89
N GLU A 172 -11.95 -12.25 7.75
CA GLU A 172 -12.53 -11.05 8.38
C GLU A 172 -11.49 -10.29 9.20
N THR A 173 -10.75 -10.99 10.07
CA THR A 173 -9.70 -10.37 10.90
C THR A 173 -8.59 -9.78 10.04
N ALA A 174 -8.19 -10.48 8.97
CA ALA A 174 -7.17 -10.03 8.04
C ALA A 174 -7.62 -8.80 7.22
N ARG A 175 -8.91 -8.70 6.88
CA ARG A 175 -9.50 -7.52 6.22
C ARG A 175 -9.62 -6.33 7.16
N ASP A 176 -9.99 -6.55 8.43
CA ASP A 176 -9.97 -5.50 9.47
C ASP A 176 -8.56 -4.91 9.60
N LEU A 177 -7.54 -5.78 9.70
CA LEU A 177 -6.15 -5.36 9.71
C LEU A 177 -5.78 -4.53 8.47
N GLN A 178 -6.11 -5.01 7.27
CA GLN A 178 -5.85 -4.27 6.02
C GLN A 178 -6.53 -2.90 6.01
N SER A 179 -7.77 -2.80 6.51
CA SER A 179 -8.48 -1.53 6.61
C SER A 179 -7.74 -0.54 7.50
N LYS A 180 -7.28 -0.97 8.69
CA LYS A 180 -6.51 -0.13 9.62
C LYS A 180 -5.16 0.30 9.01
N LEU A 181 -4.48 -0.60 8.30
CA LEU A 181 -3.21 -0.28 7.65
C LEU A 181 -3.38 0.74 6.51
N ARG A 182 -4.46 0.64 5.72
CA ARG A 182 -4.81 1.67 4.72
C ARG A 182 -5.12 3.01 5.36
N GLU A 183 -5.82 3.01 6.49
CA GLU A 183 -6.09 4.23 7.24
C GLU A 183 -4.79 4.90 7.68
N VAL A 184 -3.83 4.15 8.23
CA VAL A 184 -2.50 4.69 8.56
C VAL A 184 -1.80 5.29 7.33
N VAL A 185 -1.83 4.61 6.18
CA VAL A 185 -1.24 5.15 4.94
C VAL A 185 -1.95 6.43 4.51
N ALA A 186 -3.29 6.48 4.54
CA ALA A 186 -4.06 7.67 4.17
C ALA A 186 -3.79 8.85 5.12
N LEU A 187 -3.63 8.60 6.42
CA LEU A 187 -3.20 9.60 7.40
C LEU A 187 -1.78 10.10 7.12
N GLY A 188 -0.85 9.19 6.81
CA GLY A 188 0.52 9.55 6.38
C GLY A 188 0.54 10.40 5.11
N GLU A 189 -0.30 10.07 4.12
CA GLU A 189 -0.47 10.87 2.92
C GLU A 189 -1.10 12.25 3.20
N THR A 190 -1.92 12.36 4.24
CA THR A 190 -2.49 13.64 4.69
C THR A 190 -1.41 14.58 5.23
N VAL A 191 -0.30 14.04 5.75
CA VAL A 191 0.88 14.85 6.14
C VAL A 191 1.45 15.57 4.92
N ALA A 192 1.63 14.89 3.79
CA ALA A 192 2.12 15.51 2.55
C ALA A 192 1.15 16.58 2.03
N ALA A 193 -0.16 16.32 2.06
CA ALA A 193 -1.17 17.32 1.70
C ALA A 193 -1.14 18.54 2.64
N GLY A 194 -0.88 18.31 3.92
CA GLY A 194 -0.65 19.34 4.94
C GLY A 194 0.55 20.25 4.66
N LEU A 195 1.55 19.73 3.93
CA LEU A 195 2.71 20.46 3.43
C LEU A 195 2.46 21.11 2.05
N GLU A 196 1.21 21.12 1.57
CA GLU A 196 0.80 21.60 0.24
C GLU A 196 1.49 20.84 -0.89
N ARG A 197 1.78 19.54 -0.67
CA ARG A 197 2.38 18.63 -1.64
C ARG A 197 1.43 17.50 -2.02
N CYS A 198 1.52 17.04 -3.27
CA CYS A 198 0.83 15.84 -3.69
C CYS A 198 1.43 14.62 -3.00
N GLN A 199 0.61 13.75 -2.42
CA GLN A 199 1.10 12.54 -1.77
C GLN A 199 1.82 11.57 -2.73
N GLY A 200 1.55 11.61 -4.04
CA GLY A 200 2.15 10.65 -4.98
C GLY A 200 3.44 11.10 -5.65
N CYS A 201 3.49 12.32 -6.19
CA CYS A 201 4.68 12.86 -6.86
C CYS A 201 5.40 13.95 -6.05
N PHE A 202 4.82 14.38 -4.92
CA PHE A 202 5.34 15.46 -4.08
C PHE A 202 5.42 16.85 -4.74
N ASP A 203 4.88 17.00 -5.94
CA ASP A 203 4.74 18.31 -6.58
C ASP A 203 3.81 19.21 -5.79
N GLY A 204 4.08 20.52 -5.86
CA GLY A 204 3.26 21.54 -5.23
C GLY A 204 1.83 21.50 -5.77
N VAL A 205 0.86 21.32 -4.89
CA VAL A 205 -0.56 21.38 -5.25
C VAL A 205 -0.98 22.85 -5.14
N ARG A 206 -0.95 23.57 -6.28
CA ARG A 206 -1.18 25.02 -6.34
C ARG A 206 -2.44 25.42 -5.56
N ALA A 207 -2.22 26.10 -4.44
CA ALA A 207 -3.22 26.90 -3.76
C ALA A 207 -3.43 28.20 -4.55
N ASP A 208 -4.40 28.24 -5.48
CA ASP A 208 -5.01 29.50 -5.93
C ASP A 208 -5.87 30.11 -4.78
N GLY A 209 -5.33 30.16 -3.57
CA GLY A 209 -6.04 30.48 -2.33
C GLY A 209 -7.15 29.49 -1.94
N VAL A 210 -7.34 28.41 -2.70
CA VAL A 210 -8.33 27.37 -2.44
C VAL A 210 -7.69 26.25 -1.63
N ARG A 211 -8.29 25.94 -0.49
CA ARG A 211 -7.87 24.91 0.47
C ARG A 211 -7.83 23.54 -0.22
N ALA A 212 -6.91 22.67 0.22
CA ALA A 212 -6.92 21.26 -0.17
C ALA A 212 -8.23 20.61 0.31
N SER A 213 -9.19 20.54 -0.62
CA SER A 213 -10.48 19.89 -0.47
C SER A 213 -10.48 18.61 -1.30
N ALA A 214 -11.42 17.70 -1.03
CA ALA A 214 -11.51 16.39 -1.66
C ALA A 214 -11.61 16.39 -3.21
N ASP A 215 -11.80 17.55 -3.85
CA ASP A 215 -11.91 17.71 -5.30
C ASP A 215 -10.61 18.19 -5.99
N VAL A 216 -9.55 18.49 -5.22
CA VAL A 216 -8.29 18.97 -5.80
C VAL A 216 -7.49 17.80 -6.35
N THR A 217 -7.17 17.84 -7.65
CA THR A 217 -6.28 16.85 -8.29
C THR A 217 -4.91 17.46 -8.57
N CYS A 218 -3.86 16.65 -8.39
CA CYS A 218 -2.51 17.05 -8.73
C CYS A 218 -2.39 17.24 -10.26
N ALA A 219 -1.93 18.40 -10.70
CA ALA A 219 -1.75 18.70 -12.12
C ALA A 219 -0.68 17.82 -12.79
N THR A 220 0.26 17.27 -12.00
CA THR A 220 1.36 16.45 -12.51
C THR A 220 0.96 14.99 -12.63
N CYS A 221 0.47 14.38 -11.54
CA CYS A 221 0.19 12.94 -11.53
C CYS A 221 -1.30 12.58 -11.54
N GLY A 222 -2.20 13.56 -11.55
CA GLY A 222 -3.65 13.36 -11.63
C GLY A 222 -4.31 12.82 -10.35
N LEU A 223 -3.53 12.48 -9.31
CA LEU A 223 -4.07 11.96 -8.06
C LEU A 223 -4.88 13.02 -7.32
N THR A 224 -6.03 12.63 -6.78
CA THR A 224 -6.79 13.43 -5.83
C THR A 224 -5.98 13.63 -4.56
N VAL A 225 -5.83 14.88 -4.14
CA VAL A 225 -5.07 15.26 -2.94
C VAL A 225 -5.87 14.88 -1.69
N ARG A 226 -5.17 14.45 -0.63
CA ARG A 226 -5.82 14.14 0.64
C ARG A 226 -6.43 15.40 1.28
N GLU A 227 -7.62 15.23 1.83
CA GLU A 227 -8.34 16.29 2.53
C GLU A 227 -7.67 16.59 3.88
N THR A 228 -7.59 17.88 4.23
CA THR A 228 -6.91 18.34 5.46
C THR A 228 -7.85 18.98 6.47
N ASP A 229 -9.13 19.15 6.13
CA ASP A 229 -10.07 19.98 6.90
C ASP A 229 -10.33 19.43 8.31
N ASP A 230 -10.46 18.11 8.46
CA ASP A 230 -10.64 17.46 9.77
C ASP A 230 -9.43 17.62 10.71
N TRP A 231 -8.26 17.92 10.15
CA TRP A 231 -6.98 18.02 10.85
C TRP A 231 -6.60 19.45 11.21
N ARG A 232 -7.42 20.44 10.86
CA ARG A 232 -7.15 21.84 11.21
C ARG A 232 -7.64 22.21 12.61
N ASP A 233 -6.93 23.11 13.25
CA ASP A 233 -7.35 23.80 14.47
C ASP A 233 -8.32 24.95 14.14
N GLU A 234 -8.89 25.59 15.18
CA GLU A 234 -9.84 26.69 15.04
C GLU A 234 -9.27 27.91 14.28
N ASP A 235 -7.94 28.07 14.29
CA ASP A 235 -7.23 29.13 13.57
C ASP A 235 -6.97 28.79 12.08
N GLY A 236 -7.33 27.57 11.65
CA GLY A 236 -7.15 27.07 10.31
C GLY A 236 -5.75 26.48 10.04
N THR A 237 -4.86 26.44 11.02
CA THR A 237 -3.55 25.78 10.93
C THR A 237 -3.72 24.27 11.02
N LEU A 238 -2.87 23.50 10.34
CA LEU A 238 -2.91 22.05 10.45
C LEU A 238 -2.33 21.59 11.80
N ALA A 239 -3.10 20.81 12.55
CA ALA A 239 -2.70 20.24 13.83
C ALA A 239 -1.92 18.93 13.63
N PHE A 240 -0.65 19.03 13.21
CA PHE A 240 0.21 17.86 12.98
C PHE A 240 0.32 16.94 14.20
N ASP A 241 0.41 17.49 15.42
CA ASP A 241 0.47 16.69 16.64
C ASP A 241 -0.74 15.77 16.81
N ARG A 242 -1.95 16.25 16.47
CA ARG A 242 -3.17 15.44 16.51
C ARG A 242 -3.15 14.37 15.42
N LEU A 243 -2.73 14.71 14.21
CA LEU A 243 -2.58 13.75 13.11
C LEU A 243 -1.58 12.65 13.46
N PHE A 244 -0.44 13.01 14.04
CA PHE A 244 0.60 12.06 14.45
C PHE A 244 0.13 11.17 15.61
N ALA A 245 -0.62 11.72 16.57
CA ALA A 245 -1.24 10.93 17.63
C ALA A 245 -2.20 9.89 17.05
N THR A 246 -3.09 10.27 16.12
CA THR A 246 -4.02 9.33 15.49
C THR A 246 -3.33 8.26 14.65
N ILE A 247 -2.25 8.60 13.92
CA ILE A 247 -1.42 7.62 13.21
C ILE A 247 -0.90 6.55 14.19
N ASN A 248 -0.34 6.97 15.32
CA ASN A 248 0.23 6.07 16.32
C ASN A 248 -0.84 5.21 17.01
N GLU A 249 -1.99 5.80 17.36
CA GLU A 249 -3.13 5.07 17.94
C GLU A 249 -3.66 4.00 16.97
N THR A 250 -3.76 4.32 15.68
CA THR A 250 -4.22 3.39 14.64
C THR A 250 -3.22 2.25 14.42
N LEU A 251 -1.91 2.56 14.40
CA LEU A 251 -0.85 1.55 14.36
C LEU A 251 -0.88 0.60 15.55
N GLN A 252 -1.10 1.13 16.76
CA GLN A 252 -1.27 0.31 17.96
C GLN A 252 -2.48 -0.62 17.83
N GLY A 253 -3.62 -0.10 17.36
CA GLY A 253 -4.81 -0.91 17.09
C GLY A 253 -4.60 -1.98 16.01
N ALA A 254 -3.74 -1.74 15.01
CA ALA A 254 -3.36 -2.74 14.02
C ALA A 254 -2.48 -3.85 14.63
N SER A 255 -1.57 -3.50 15.54
CA SER A 255 -0.77 -4.47 16.30
C SER A 255 -1.66 -5.44 17.10
N GLU A 256 -2.69 -4.93 17.79
CA GLU A 256 -3.65 -5.76 18.52
C GLU A 256 -4.45 -6.70 17.61
N THR A 257 -4.87 -6.23 16.42
CA THR A 257 -5.51 -7.10 15.42
C THR A 257 -4.56 -8.20 14.92
N THR A 258 -3.25 -7.94 14.87
CA THR A 258 -2.24 -8.92 14.43
C THR A 258 -2.10 -10.09 15.40
N GLU A 259 -2.19 -9.84 16.70
CA GLU A 259 -2.24 -10.88 17.72
C GLU A 259 -3.46 -11.77 17.52
N THR A 260 -4.63 -11.14 17.33
CA THR A 260 -5.88 -11.85 17.02
C THR A 260 -5.76 -12.68 15.73
N LEU A 261 -5.14 -12.13 14.68
CA LEU A 261 -4.92 -12.83 13.41
C LEU A 261 -4.04 -14.08 13.59
N THR A 262 -3.00 -13.97 14.42
CA THR A 262 -2.11 -15.08 14.74
C THR A 262 -2.87 -16.19 15.46
N ASP A 263 -3.73 -15.84 16.42
CA ASP A 263 -4.59 -16.81 17.12
C ASP A 263 -5.55 -17.51 16.15
N ARG A 264 -6.17 -16.77 15.22
CA ARG A 264 -7.05 -17.36 14.19
C ARG A 264 -6.29 -18.30 13.26
N THR A 265 -5.07 -17.95 12.89
CA THR A 265 -4.19 -18.78 12.07
C THR A 265 -3.87 -20.11 12.76
N MET A 266 -3.53 -20.06 14.06
CA MET A 266 -3.26 -21.27 14.85
C MET A 266 -4.50 -22.16 14.98
N ALA A 267 -5.66 -21.57 15.28
CA ALA A 267 -6.92 -22.33 15.38
C ALA A 267 -7.29 -23.02 14.06
N LEU A 268 -7.09 -22.35 12.92
CA LEU A 268 -7.32 -22.95 11.60
C LEU A 268 -6.30 -24.07 11.30
N ALA A 269 -5.04 -23.88 11.66
CA ALA A 269 -3.99 -24.89 11.51
C ALA A 269 -4.33 -26.19 12.24
N GLU A 270 -4.82 -26.09 13.48
CA GLU A 270 -5.24 -27.24 14.28
C GLU A 270 -6.38 -28.01 13.60
N GLN A 271 -7.34 -27.31 12.99
CA GLN A 271 -8.45 -27.95 12.27
C GLN A 271 -8.04 -28.60 10.95
N LEU A 272 -7.09 -28.00 10.22
CA LEU A 272 -6.60 -28.55 8.96
C LEU A 272 -5.70 -29.78 9.16
N THR A 273 -5.02 -29.87 10.31
CA THR A 273 -4.15 -31.01 10.65
C THR A 273 -4.88 -32.16 11.35
N ALA A 274 -6.11 -31.94 11.84
CA ALA A 274 -6.94 -32.96 12.48
C ALA A 274 -7.78 -33.80 11.49
N GLN A 275 -7.75 -33.47 10.19
CA GLN A 275 -8.43 -34.19 9.10
C GLN A 275 -7.53 -35.26 8.49
#